data_AF-A0A803KUD9-F1
#
_entry.id   AF-A0A803KUD9-F1
#
_cell.length_a   1.000
_cell.length_b   1.000
_cell.length_c   1.000
_cell.angle_alpha   90.00
_cell.angle_beta   90.00
_cell.angle_gamma   90.00
#
_symmetry.space_group_name_H-M   'P 1'
#
loop_
_entity.id
_entity.type
_entity.pdbx_description
1 polymer ?
#
loop_
_entity_poly.entity_id
_entity_poly.type
_entity_poly.pdbx_seq_one_letter_code
_entity_poly.pdbx_strand_id
1 'polypeptide(L)'
;MVQSHINNDYTNNSSKNTTFLAYNGVATLIDYIPDDHLINEFRFYDLDFREIVASCNGFVQFLVRNSSRPYSWLDTLRLVNPITRRCLVLHEEMYTFPWPDLDCGLGYGSKTGLLKVVRLGYRHGLSAKITAEVMTVRDEGDCAWKVMDTELFGFTSIRSKPVVLNGALHWLVDCDNLILRFDIDKEKFDFISSPCTSNTPSEINRRRR
;
A
#
# COMPACT_ATOMS: atom_id res chain seq x y z
N MET A 1 16.02 -8.71 6.02
CA MET A 1 14.95 -9.60 6.48
C MET A 1 13.83 -8.72 6.98
N VAL A 2 12.65 -8.77 6.37
CA VAL A 2 11.47 -8.03 6.84
C VAL A 2 10.59 -9.03 7.57
N GLN A 3 10.42 -8.85 8.87
CA GLN A 3 9.61 -9.71 9.73
C GLN A 3 8.44 -8.87 10.24
N SER A 4 7.21 -9.24 9.85
CA SER A 4 5.99 -8.65 10.41
C SER A 4 5.36 -9.65 11.36
N HIS A 5 5.26 -9.27 12.64
CA HIS A 5 4.47 -10.01 13.62
C HIS A 5 3.02 -9.55 13.55
N ILE A 6 2.11 -10.48 13.22
CA ILE A 6 0.67 -10.25 13.24
C ILE A 6 0.13 -10.98 14.47
N ASN A 7 -0.07 -10.26 15.58
CA ASN A 7 -0.77 -10.79 16.75
C ASN A 7 -2.27 -10.53 16.59
N ASN A 8 -3.09 -11.58 16.72
CA ASN A 8 -4.55 -11.45 16.69
C ASN A 8 -5.17 -11.90 18.01
N ASP A 9 -5.81 -10.96 18.71
CA ASP A 9 -6.72 -11.19 19.84
C ASP A 9 -8.18 -11.27 19.34
N TYR A 10 -8.49 -12.21 18.45
CA TYR A 10 -9.88 -12.56 18.15
C TYR A 10 -10.20 -13.93 18.77
N THR A 11 -11.00 -13.89 19.83
CA THR A 11 -11.37 -15.03 20.68
C THR A 11 -12.22 -16.07 19.95
N ASN A 12 -11.68 -17.27 19.77
CA ASN A 12 -12.26 -18.54 20.28
C ASN A 12 -11.34 -19.75 20.01
N ASN A 13 -10.73 -20.28 21.09
CA ASN A 13 -10.27 -21.65 21.32
C ASN A 13 -9.21 -22.34 20.42
N SER A 14 -8.26 -21.58 19.86
CA SER A 14 -6.91 -22.11 19.57
C SER A 14 -6.00 -20.91 19.27
N SER A 15 -5.08 -20.57 20.17
CA SER A 15 -4.12 -19.50 19.95
C SER A 15 -3.09 -19.95 18.91
N LYS A 16 -3.46 -19.94 17.63
CA LYS A 16 -2.53 -20.15 16.53
C LYS A 16 -1.68 -18.91 16.38
N ASN A 17 -0.38 -19.05 16.64
CA ASN A 17 0.58 -17.98 16.36
C ASN A 17 0.95 -18.07 14.88
N THR A 18 0.42 -17.14 14.09
CA THR A 18 0.66 -17.08 12.65
C THR A 18 1.72 -16.02 12.36
N THR A 19 2.84 -16.43 11.78
CA THR A 19 3.94 -15.53 11.37
C THR A 19 4.07 -15.50 9.86
N PHE A 20 4.25 -14.31 9.30
CA PHE A 20 4.48 -14.13 7.87
C PHE A 20 5.94 -13.75 7.62
N LEU A 21 6.61 -14.53 6.77
CA LEU A 21 8.01 -14.31 6.37
C LEU A 21 8.08 -14.12 4.86
N ALA A 22 8.78 -13.07 4.43
CA ALA A 22 9.04 -12.81 3.02
C ALA A 22 10.54 -12.59 2.80
N TYR A 23 11.15 -13.46 1.99
CA TYR A 23 12.58 -13.41 1.71
C TYR A 23 12.90 -13.96 0.31
N ASN A 24 13.72 -13.24 -0.46
CA ASN A 24 14.19 -13.65 -1.79
C ASN A 24 13.07 -14.14 -2.73
N GLY A 25 11.95 -13.41 -2.79
CA GLY A 25 10.82 -13.78 -3.64
C GLY A 25 9.99 -14.96 -3.15
N VAL A 26 10.27 -15.50 -1.95
CA VAL A 26 9.44 -16.54 -1.31
C VAL A 26 8.71 -15.97 -0.11
N ALA A 27 7.38 -16.05 -0.16
CA ALA A 27 6.48 -15.63 0.91
C ALA A 27 5.93 -16.89 1.58
N THR A 28 6.18 -17.00 2.88
CA THR A 28 5.80 -18.15 3.69
C THR A 28 4.98 -17.67 4.88
N LEU A 29 3.80 -18.28 5.04
CA LEU A 29 3.06 -18.26 6.28
C LEU A 29 3.47 -19.46 7.13
N ILE A 30 3.76 -19.21 8.40
CA ILE A 30 4.09 -20.23 9.39
C ILE A 30 3.03 -20.18 10.48
N ASP A 31 2.25 -21.25 10.60
CA ASP A 31 1.31 -21.45 11.69
C ASP A 31 1.97 -22.34 12.75
N TYR A 32 2.14 -21.83 13.96
CA TYR A 32 2.55 -22.63 15.11
C TYR A 32 1.31 -23.09 15.89
N ILE A 33 1.17 -24.41 16.06
CA ILE A 33 0.12 -25.05 16.85
C ILE A 33 0.70 -25.41 18.21
N PRO A 34 0.36 -24.69 19.30
CA PRO A 34 0.99 -24.88 20.60
C PRO A 34 0.77 -26.28 21.17
N ASP A 35 -0.43 -26.82 21.01
CA ASP A 35 -0.84 -28.08 21.65
C ASP A 35 -0.08 -29.31 21.12
N ASP A 36 0.27 -29.29 19.83
CA ASP A 36 0.95 -30.39 19.16
C ASP A 36 2.43 -30.10 18.87
N HIS A 37 2.92 -28.90 19.23
CA HIS A 37 4.24 -28.38 18.83
C HIS A 37 4.51 -28.48 17.31
N LEU A 38 3.45 -28.45 16.49
CA LEU A 38 3.54 -28.57 15.04
C LEU A 38 3.72 -27.20 14.38
N ILE A 39 4.57 -27.19 13.35
CA ILE A 39 4.76 -26.06 12.45
C ILE A 39 4.11 -26.41 11.12
N ASN A 40 3.04 -25.70 10.78
CA ASN A 40 2.43 -25.78 9.46
C ASN A 40 2.96 -24.67 8.59
N GLU A 41 3.67 -25.04 7.53
CA GLU A 41 4.18 -24.10 6.54
C GLU A 41 3.21 -24.01 5.36
N PHE A 42 2.66 -22.82 5.14
CA PHE A 42 1.90 -22.51 3.93
C PHE A 42 2.73 -21.53 3.11
N ARG A 43 3.48 -22.06 2.13
CA ARG A 43 4.20 -21.17 1.22
C ARG A 43 3.30 -20.76 0.08
N PHE A 44 3.37 -19.48 -0.23
CA PHE A 44 2.90 -18.95 -1.48
C PHE A 44 4.00 -19.20 -2.52
N TYR A 45 4.23 -20.47 -2.86
CA TYR A 45 5.27 -20.91 -3.82
C TYR A 45 5.13 -20.28 -5.22
N ASP A 46 4.01 -19.62 -5.48
CA ASP A 46 3.61 -19.09 -6.78
C ASP A 46 3.51 -17.54 -6.80
N LEU A 47 3.99 -16.89 -5.73
CA LEU A 47 4.20 -15.45 -5.71
C LEU A 47 5.68 -15.20 -6.03
N ASP A 48 6.05 -15.07 -7.30
CA ASP A 48 7.34 -14.47 -7.72
C ASP A 48 7.32 -12.97 -7.36
N PHE A 49 7.24 -12.68 -6.06
CA PHE A 49 7.03 -11.33 -5.59
C PHE A 49 8.35 -10.56 -5.59
N ARG A 50 8.26 -9.33 -6.07
CA ARG A 50 9.35 -8.36 -6.09
C ARG A 50 9.47 -7.65 -4.76
N GLU A 51 8.34 -7.20 -4.21
CA GLU A 51 8.30 -6.33 -3.04
C GLU A 51 6.97 -6.49 -2.26
N ILE A 52 7.03 -6.32 -0.93
CA ILE A 52 5.84 -6.04 -0.12
C ILE A 52 5.57 -4.53 -0.19
N VAL A 53 4.43 -4.16 -0.74
CA VAL A 53 4.06 -2.75 -0.95
C VAL A 53 3.47 -2.14 0.31
N ALA A 54 2.51 -2.84 0.91
CA ALA A 54 1.75 -2.35 2.05
C ALA A 54 1.08 -3.48 2.82
N SER A 55 0.55 -3.19 4.00
CA SER A 55 -0.36 -4.07 4.73
C SER A 55 -1.49 -3.26 5.35
N CYS A 56 -2.70 -3.81 5.36
CA CYS A 56 -3.87 -3.14 5.92
C CYS A 56 -4.96 -4.16 6.25
N ASN A 57 -5.54 -4.04 7.45
CA ASN A 57 -6.68 -4.85 7.92
C ASN A 57 -6.52 -6.37 7.68
N GLY A 58 -5.36 -6.93 8.01
CA GLY A 58 -5.05 -8.35 7.84
C GLY A 58 -4.67 -8.78 6.41
N PHE A 59 -4.74 -7.88 5.44
CA PHE A 59 -4.23 -8.10 4.09
C PHE A 59 -2.80 -7.56 3.93
N VAL A 60 -2.01 -8.25 3.12
CA VAL A 60 -0.67 -7.84 2.69
C VAL A 60 -0.68 -7.71 1.17
N GLN A 61 -0.19 -6.58 0.67
CA GLN A 61 -0.09 -6.28 -0.74
C GLN A 61 1.32 -6.60 -1.26
N PHE A 62 1.35 -7.36 -2.35
CA PHE A 62 2.57 -7.75 -3.05
C PHE A 62 2.60 -7.14 -4.43
N LEU A 63 3.78 -6.70 -4.82
CA LEU A 63 4.14 -6.47 -6.22
C LEU A 63 4.78 -7.75 -6.75
N VAL A 64 4.22 -8.34 -7.79
CA VAL A 64 4.61 -9.65 -8.32
C VAL A 64 5.08 -9.52 -9.76
N ARG A 65 6.24 -10.10 -10.08
CA ARG A 65 6.77 -10.09 -11.44
C ARG A 65 5.87 -10.92 -12.35
N ASN A 66 5.58 -10.37 -13.53
CA ASN A 66 4.86 -11.09 -14.56
C ASN A 66 5.84 -11.89 -15.43
N SER A 67 6.18 -13.10 -15.00
CA SER A 67 7.11 -14.00 -15.71
C SER A 67 6.62 -14.39 -17.10
N SER A 68 5.30 -14.38 -17.34
CA SER A 68 4.66 -14.67 -18.63
C SER A 68 4.92 -13.59 -19.68
N ARG A 69 5.33 -12.39 -19.27
CA ARG A 69 5.63 -11.25 -20.14
C ARG A 69 6.95 -10.61 -19.74
N PRO A 70 8.10 -11.22 -20.08
CA PRO A 70 9.43 -10.76 -19.66
C PRO A 70 9.79 -9.34 -20.15
N TYR A 71 9.03 -8.79 -21.10
CA TYR A 71 9.18 -7.41 -21.58
C TYR A 71 8.07 -6.46 -21.13
N SER A 72 7.11 -6.92 -20.31
CA SER A 72 6.15 -6.01 -19.70
C SER A 72 6.73 -5.48 -18.39
N TRP A 73 6.89 -4.17 -18.30
CA TRP A 73 7.20 -3.43 -17.07
C TRP A 73 6.06 -3.49 -16.02
N LEU A 74 5.08 -4.36 -16.26
CA LEU A 74 3.81 -4.43 -15.57
C LEU A 74 3.86 -5.53 -14.51
N ASP A 75 4.46 -5.17 -13.38
CA ASP A 75 4.34 -5.98 -12.17
C ASP A 75 2.84 -6.01 -11.76
N THR A 76 2.34 -7.21 -11.45
CA THR A 76 0.95 -7.40 -11.02
C THR A 76 0.84 -7.17 -9.52
N LEU A 77 -0.23 -6.50 -9.07
CA LEU A 77 -0.53 -6.40 -7.64
C LEU A 77 -1.35 -7.61 -7.18
N ARG A 78 -0.96 -8.18 -6.04
CA ARG A 78 -1.74 -9.23 -5.37
C ARG A 78 -2.01 -8.83 -3.94
N LEU A 79 -3.22 -9.14 -3.46
CA LEU A 79 -3.59 -9.00 -2.06
C LEU A 79 -3.74 -10.37 -1.44
N VAL A 80 -3.03 -10.60 -0.36
CA VAL A 80 -3.06 -11.86 0.37
C VAL A 80 -3.61 -11.60 1.75
N ASN A 81 -4.63 -12.35 2.15
CA ASN A 81 -4.99 -12.50 3.54
C ASN A 81 -4.35 -13.79 4.06
N PRO A 82 -3.29 -13.70 4.88
CA PRO A 82 -2.58 -14.90 5.32
C PRO A 82 -3.45 -15.80 6.20
N ILE A 83 -4.34 -15.21 7.01
CA ILE A 83 -5.21 -15.95 7.95
C ILE A 83 -6.24 -16.79 7.19
N THR A 84 -6.92 -16.18 6.23
CA THR A 84 -7.92 -16.90 5.42
C THR A 84 -7.28 -17.67 4.27
N ARG A 85 -5.96 -17.56 4.09
CA ARG A 85 -5.21 -18.12 2.95
C ARG A 85 -5.78 -17.75 1.59
N ARG A 86 -6.43 -16.57 1.51
CA ARG A 86 -7.01 -16.06 0.25
C ARG A 86 -5.99 -15.18 -0.44
N CYS A 87 -5.82 -15.38 -1.74
CA CYS A 87 -5.02 -14.54 -2.62
C CYS A 87 -5.92 -13.95 -3.70
N LEU A 88 -6.03 -12.64 -3.74
CA LEU A 88 -6.74 -11.89 -4.76
C LEU A 88 -5.70 -11.34 -5.74
N VAL A 89 -5.85 -11.71 -7.02
CA VAL A 89 -5.09 -11.10 -8.10
C VAL A 89 -5.83 -9.83 -8.50
N LEU A 90 -5.18 -8.68 -8.34
CA LEU A 90 -5.77 -7.42 -8.79
C LEU A 90 -5.50 -7.30 -10.28
N HIS A 91 -6.50 -7.64 -11.08
CA HIS A 91 -6.42 -7.53 -12.53
C HIS A 91 -5.99 -6.11 -12.93
N GLU A 92 -5.15 -6.01 -13.96
CA GLU A 92 -4.87 -4.74 -14.63
C GLU A 92 -6.05 -4.39 -15.54
N GLU A 93 -6.65 -3.21 -15.34
CA GLU A 93 -7.57 -2.63 -16.32
C GLU A 93 -6.87 -1.59 -17.21
N MET A 94 -7.58 -1.19 -18.28
CA MET A 94 -7.14 -0.72 -19.60
C MET A 94 -6.12 0.43 -19.66
N TYR A 95 -5.98 1.24 -18.63
CA TYR A 95 -5.00 2.31 -18.62
C TYR A 95 -3.69 1.77 -18.06
N THR A 96 -3.00 0.94 -18.85
CA THR A 96 -1.57 0.74 -18.65
C THR A 96 -0.93 2.12 -18.73
N PHE A 97 -0.66 2.73 -17.58
CA PHE A 97 0.20 3.88 -17.52
C PHE A 97 1.47 3.46 -18.25
N PRO A 98 1.86 4.11 -19.36
CA PRO A 98 3.10 3.77 -20.06
C PRO A 98 4.32 4.24 -19.25
N TRP A 99 4.16 4.44 -17.95
CA TRP A 99 5.08 5.14 -17.07
C TRP A 99 5.73 4.10 -16.16
N PRO A 100 7.08 4.11 -16.07
CA PRO A 100 7.82 3.13 -15.28
C PRO A 100 7.58 3.30 -13.78
N ASP A 101 7.06 4.45 -13.37
CA ASP A 101 6.98 4.83 -11.99
C ASP A 101 5.52 4.86 -11.50
N LEU A 102 5.17 3.81 -10.78
CA LEU A 102 3.86 3.62 -10.16
C LEU A 102 4.03 3.61 -8.65
N ASP A 103 3.31 4.49 -7.95
CA ASP A 103 3.15 4.37 -6.50
C ASP A 103 1.82 3.70 -6.17
N CYS A 104 1.80 2.88 -5.13
CA CYS A 104 0.66 2.05 -4.75
C CYS A 104 0.44 2.15 -3.25
N GLY A 105 -0.79 2.47 -2.85
CA GLY A 105 -1.24 2.50 -1.46
C GLY A 105 -2.37 1.52 -1.19
N LEU A 106 -2.40 0.98 0.01
CA LEU A 106 -3.48 0.12 0.51
C LEU A 106 -4.11 0.75 1.73
N GLY A 107 -5.43 0.92 1.74
CA GLY A 107 -6.16 1.52 2.85
C GLY A 107 -7.49 0.84 3.14
N TYR A 108 -7.99 0.99 4.37
CA TYR A 108 -9.28 0.44 4.80
C TYR A 108 -10.21 1.57 5.22
N GLY A 109 -11.39 1.63 4.60
CA GLY A 109 -12.42 2.61 4.93
C GLY A 109 -13.26 2.11 6.09
N SER A 110 -13.06 2.66 7.29
CA SER A 110 -13.75 2.18 8.49
C SER A 110 -15.26 2.39 8.45
N LYS A 111 -15.75 3.36 7.66
CA LYS A 111 -17.20 3.59 7.49
C LYS A 111 -17.83 2.64 6.49
N THR A 112 -17.09 2.28 5.44
CA THR A 112 -17.59 1.41 4.38
C THR A 112 -17.33 -0.07 4.65
N GLY A 113 -16.37 -0.37 5.53
CA GLY A 113 -15.90 -1.73 5.78
C GLY A 113 -15.10 -2.31 4.61
N LEU A 114 -14.70 -1.48 3.63
CA LEU A 114 -14.09 -1.92 2.39
C LEU A 114 -12.62 -1.53 2.31
N LEU A 115 -11.84 -2.43 1.73
CA LEU A 115 -10.44 -2.20 1.42
C LEU A 115 -10.33 -1.48 0.07
N LYS A 116 -9.39 -0.53 -0.03
CA LYS A 116 -9.14 0.25 -1.24
C LYS A 116 -7.67 0.20 -1.59
N VAL A 117 -7.40 0.02 -2.88
CA VAL A 117 -6.08 0.13 -3.46
C VAL A 117 -6.03 1.40 -4.28
N VAL A 118 -5.03 2.24 -4.03
CA VAL A 118 -4.81 3.48 -4.77
C VAL A 118 -3.53 3.34 -5.57
N ARG A 119 -3.59 3.66 -6.86
CA ARG A 119 -2.43 3.74 -7.75
C ARG A 119 -2.25 5.19 -8.17
N LEU A 120 -1.00 5.66 -8.13
CA LEU A 120 -0.60 6.96 -8.64
C LEU A 120 0.39 6.74 -9.76
N GLY A 121 0.00 7.11 -10.97
CA GLY A 121 0.87 7.17 -12.14
C GLY A 121 1.28 8.62 -12.40
N TYR A 122 2.55 8.86 -12.72
CA TYR A 122 3.03 10.19 -13.10
C TYR A 122 3.70 10.22 -14.46
N ARG A 123 3.41 11.29 -15.21
CA ARG A 123 4.06 11.56 -16.50
C ARG A 123 5.17 12.58 -16.32
N HIS A 124 6.41 12.17 -16.59
CA HIS A 124 7.54 13.09 -16.70
C HIS A 124 7.37 14.01 -17.93
N GLY A 125 7.53 15.32 -17.76
CA GLY A 125 7.49 16.30 -18.85
C GLY A 125 7.00 17.70 -18.44
N LEU A 126 6.84 18.58 -19.44
CA LEU A 126 6.44 19.99 -19.26
C LEU A 126 5.06 20.17 -18.62
N SER A 127 4.21 19.14 -18.65
CA SER A 127 2.92 19.08 -17.96
C SER A 127 2.89 17.88 -17.02
N ALA A 128 3.72 17.93 -15.97
CA ALA A 128 3.69 16.95 -14.89
C ALA A 128 2.26 16.82 -14.36
N LYS A 129 1.64 15.69 -14.67
CA LYS A 129 0.28 15.33 -14.28
C LYS A 129 0.35 13.99 -13.59
N ILE A 130 -0.23 13.95 -12.40
CA ILE A 130 -0.48 12.69 -11.71
C ILE A 130 -1.89 12.26 -11.99
N THR A 131 -2.03 11.00 -12.38
CA THR A 131 -3.31 10.33 -12.54
C THR A 131 -3.45 9.35 -11.41
N ALA A 132 -4.62 9.34 -10.79
CA ALA A 132 -4.93 8.42 -9.71
C ALA A 132 -6.00 7.42 -10.15
N GLU A 133 -5.81 6.17 -9.78
CA GLU A 133 -6.82 5.13 -9.91
C GLU A 133 -7.09 4.52 -8.55
N VAL A 134 -8.36 4.20 -8.31
CA VAL A 134 -8.80 3.59 -7.06
C VAL A 134 -9.57 2.32 -7.38
N MET A 135 -9.16 1.22 -6.77
CA MET A 135 -9.89 -0.04 -6.79
C MET A 135 -10.49 -0.27 -5.42
N THR A 136 -11.79 -0.55 -5.38
CA THR A 136 -12.46 -1.06 -4.17
C THR A 136 -12.44 -2.58 -4.22
N VAL A 137 -11.89 -3.20 -3.19
CA VAL A 137 -11.76 -4.65 -3.08
C VAL A 137 -13.00 -5.22 -2.40
N ARG A 138 -13.68 -6.14 -3.08
CA ARG A 138 -14.88 -6.82 -2.59
C ARG A 138 -14.63 -8.33 -2.52
N ASP A 139 -15.26 -8.99 -1.55
CA ASP A 139 -15.03 -10.41 -1.27
C ASP A 139 -15.39 -11.36 -2.42
N GLU A 140 -16.28 -10.93 -3.33
CA GLU A 140 -16.80 -11.74 -4.44
C GLU A 140 -15.94 -11.66 -5.71
N GLY A 141 -14.80 -10.96 -5.68
CA GLY A 141 -13.89 -10.86 -6.83
C GLY A 141 -14.25 -9.76 -7.83
N ASP A 142 -15.41 -9.11 -7.68
CA ASP A 142 -15.78 -7.92 -8.45
C ASP A 142 -14.98 -6.70 -7.96
N CYS A 143 -13.77 -6.58 -8.48
CA CYS A 143 -12.87 -5.45 -8.27
C CYS A 143 -12.65 -4.76 -9.62
N ALA A 144 -13.11 -3.52 -9.76
CA ALA A 144 -12.86 -2.70 -10.94
C ALA A 144 -12.03 -1.47 -10.54
N TRP A 145 -11.15 -1.04 -11.45
CA TRP A 145 -10.43 0.20 -11.28
C TRP A 145 -11.31 1.37 -11.69
N LYS A 146 -11.30 2.42 -10.88
CA LYS A 146 -11.94 3.69 -11.17
C LYS A 146 -10.86 4.74 -11.33
N VAL A 147 -10.77 5.32 -12.53
CA VAL A 147 -9.95 6.51 -12.77
C VAL A 147 -10.58 7.67 -12.00
N MET A 148 -9.76 8.39 -11.25
CA MET A 148 -10.20 9.57 -10.53
C MET A 148 -9.98 10.80 -11.42
N ASP A 149 -11.02 11.58 -11.65
CA ASP A 149 -10.98 12.85 -12.41
C ASP A 149 -10.21 13.98 -11.69
N THR A 150 -9.35 13.64 -10.74
CA THR A 150 -8.55 14.63 -10.02
C THR A 150 -7.20 14.77 -10.70
N GLU A 151 -7.07 15.82 -11.51
CA GLU A 151 -5.77 16.24 -12.00
C GLU A 151 -5.01 16.91 -10.86
N LEU A 152 -4.02 16.21 -10.32
CA LEU A 152 -3.14 16.73 -9.29
C LEU A 152 -2.03 17.53 -9.97
N PHE A 153 -2.17 18.86 -9.95
CA PHE A 153 -1.23 19.80 -10.57
C PHE A 153 -0.17 20.29 -9.60
N GLY A 154 1.01 20.63 -10.15
CA GLY A 154 1.98 21.48 -9.47
C GLY A 154 3.17 20.76 -8.83
N PHE A 155 3.30 19.44 -8.97
CA PHE A 155 4.46 18.69 -8.49
C PHE A 155 4.90 17.62 -9.49
N THR A 156 6.20 17.31 -9.46
CA THR A 156 6.88 16.49 -10.47
C THR A 156 7.13 15.06 -10.02
N SER A 157 7.13 14.78 -8.72
CA SER A 157 7.41 13.45 -8.20
C SER A 157 6.81 13.19 -6.81
N ILE A 158 6.66 11.91 -6.48
CA ILE A 158 6.35 11.39 -5.15
C ILE A 158 7.66 10.91 -4.53
N ARG A 159 7.98 11.37 -3.31
CA ARG A 159 9.25 11.10 -2.62
C ARG A 159 9.18 9.92 -1.65
N SER A 160 8.00 9.43 -1.31
CA SER A 160 7.84 8.36 -0.32
C SER A 160 6.73 7.39 -0.69
N LYS A 161 6.91 6.13 -0.23
CA LYS A 161 5.81 5.17 -0.15
C LYS A 161 4.66 5.73 0.72
N PRO A 162 3.41 5.34 0.45
CA PRO A 162 2.28 5.83 1.21
C PRO A 162 2.30 5.35 2.66
N VAL A 163 1.82 6.20 3.55
CA VAL A 163 1.52 5.84 4.94
C VAL A 163 0.02 5.98 5.19
N VAL A 164 -0.58 4.94 5.76
CA VAL A 164 -1.97 4.98 6.22
C VAL A 164 -2.02 5.59 7.61
N LEU A 165 -2.74 6.69 7.77
CA LEU A 165 -2.96 7.35 9.06
C LEU A 165 -4.33 8.01 9.06
N ASN A 166 -5.08 7.90 10.16
CA ASN A 166 -6.36 8.58 10.35
C ASN A 166 -7.36 8.40 9.18
N GLY A 167 -7.49 7.18 8.66
CA GLY A 167 -8.41 6.87 7.56
C GLY A 167 -8.00 7.46 6.20
N ALA A 168 -6.74 7.85 6.04
CA ALA A 168 -6.22 8.40 4.80
C ALA A 168 -4.82 7.86 4.46
N LEU A 169 -4.51 7.81 3.17
CA LEU A 169 -3.17 7.56 2.64
C LEU A 169 -2.43 8.89 2.50
N HIS A 170 -1.15 8.91 2.86
CA HIS A 170 -0.32 10.10 2.81
C HIS A 170 0.98 9.83 2.05
N TRP A 171 1.30 10.69 1.09
CA TRP A 171 2.56 10.66 0.33
C TRP A 171 3.31 11.97 0.51
N LEU A 172 4.63 11.90 0.71
CA LEU A 172 5.49 13.06 0.59
C LEU A 172 5.67 13.38 -0.90
N VAL A 173 5.44 14.64 -1.29
CA VAL A 173 5.61 15.09 -2.67
C VAL A 173 6.86 15.96 -2.82
N ASP A 174 7.31 16.15 -4.06
CA ASP A 174 8.53 16.93 -4.37
C ASP A 174 8.41 18.43 -4.04
N CYS A 175 7.19 18.92 -3.87
CA CYS A 175 6.94 20.31 -3.50
C CYS A 175 7.18 20.53 -2.01
N ASP A 176 8.05 21.49 -1.72
CA ASP A 176 8.46 21.83 -0.36
C ASP A 176 7.23 22.05 0.53
N ASN A 177 7.18 21.26 1.61
CA ASN A 177 6.19 21.32 2.67
C ASN A 177 4.75 20.91 2.31
N LEU A 178 4.54 20.10 1.28
CA LEU A 178 3.22 19.50 1.02
C LEU A 178 3.22 17.99 1.20
N ILE A 179 2.10 17.49 1.70
CA ILE A 179 1.78 16.07 1.80
C ILE A 179 0.50 15.86 0.99
N LEU A 180 0.56 14.97 0.01
CA LEU A 180 -0.63 14.52 -0.70
C LEU A 180 -1.39 13.57 0.22
N ARG A 181 -2.65 13.86 0.48
CA ARG A 181 -3.57 13.07 1.28
C ARG A 181 -4.66 12.50 0.38
N PHE A 182 -5.01 11.24 0.60
CA PHE A 182 -6.21 10.62 0.03
C PHE A 182 -7.11 10.10 1.15
N ASP A 183 -8.27 10.71 1.30
CA ASP A 183 -9.30 10.28 2.25
C ASP A 183 -10.01 9.01 1.71
N ILE A 184 -9.84 7.88 2.40
CA ILE A 184 -10.26 6.56 1.91
C ILE A 184 -11.78 6.45 1.82
N ASP A 185 -12.49 6.95 2.84
CA ASP A 185 -13.94 6.89 2.89
C ASP A 185 -14.58 7.86 1.90
N LYS A 186 -14.00 9.05 1.71
CA LYS A 186 -14.54 10.05 0.78
C LYS A 186 -14.09 9.86 -0.67
N GLU A 187 -13.04 9.07 -0.91
CA GLU A 187 -12.34 8.96 -2.20
C GLU A 187 -11.94 10.33 -2.76
N LYS A 188 -11.32 11.17 -1.92
CA LYS A 188 -10.89 12.51 -2.33
C LYS A 188 -9.43 12.72 -2.02
N PHE A 189 -8.77 13.44 -2.93
CA PHE A 189 -7.44 13.95 -2.71
C PHE A 189 -7.49 15.36 -2.17
N ASP A 190 -6.51 15.66 -1.32
CA ASP A 190 -6.31 16.96 -0.73
C ASP A 190 -4.83 17.13 -0.37
N PHE A 191 -4.38 18.38 -0.24
CA PHE A 191 -3.04 18.69 0.21
C PHE A 191 -3.09 19.21 1.63
N ILE A 192 -2.17 18.70 2.45
CA ILE A 192 -1.94 19.24 3.78
C ILE A 192 -0.52 19.78 3.86
N SER A 193 -0.34 20.88 4.60
CA SER A 193 0.99 21.42 4.87
C SER A 193 1.75 20.49 5.79
N SER A 194 3.00 20.20 5.44
CA SER A 194 3.95 19.58 6.34
C SER A 194 4.13 20.47 7.57
N PRO A 195 4.23 19.90 8.79
CA PRO A 195 4.55 20.69 9.97
C PRO A 195 5.88 21.42 9.75
N CYS A 196 5.82 22.74 9.62
CA CYS A 196 6.97 23.59 9.37
C CYS A 196 7.98 23.42 10.53
N THR A 197 9.20 22.97 10.24
CA THR A 197 10.29 22.98 11.23
C THR A 197 10.84 24.39 11.39
N SER A 198 9.99 25.37 11.77
CA SER A 198 10.45 26.71 12.12
C SER A 198 10.99 26.73 13.55
N ASN A 199 12.12 26.05 13.76
CA ASN A 199 12.95 26.24 14.95
C ASN A 199 14.41 26.31 14.48
N THR A 200 14.74 27.36 13.72
CA THR A 200 16.13 27.81 13.66
C THR A 200 16.48 28.39 15.05
N PRO A 201 17.59 27.97 15.68
CA PRO A 201 17.99 28.45 17.02
C PRO A 201 18.30 29.95 17.14
N SER A 202 18.10 30.76 16.08
CA SER A 202 18.47 32.16 16.06
C SER A 202 17.43 33.11 16.69
N GLU A 203 16.18 32.69 16.94
CA GLU A 203 15.15 33.58 17.51
C GLU A 203 15.01 33.52 19.03
N ILE A 204 15.57 32.52 19.72
CA ILE A 204 15.48 32.43 21.19
C ILE A 204 16.31 33.53 21.88
N ASN A 205 17.33 34.10 21.20
CA ASN A 205 18.18 35.15 21.77
C ASN A 205 17.63 36.58 21.65
N ARG A 206 16.43 36.80 21.08
CA ARG A 206 15.82 38.13 20.99
C ARG A 206 14.75 38.43 22.03
N ARG A 207 14.30 37.45 22.81
CA ARG A 207 13.29 37.63 23.88
C ARG A 207 13.85 37.68 25.30
N ARG A 208 15.17 37.79 25.45
CA ARG A 208 15.86 37.99 26.74
C ARG A 208 16.71 39.27 26.73
N ARG A 209 16.08 40.40 26.39
CA ARG A 209 16.59 41.74 26.73
C ARG A 209 15.53 42.46 27.53
#